data_AF-A0A9X2KUJ7-F1
#
_entry.id   AF-A0A9X2KUJ7-F1
#
_cell.length_a   1.000
_cell.length_b   1.000
_cell.length_c   1.000
_cell.angle_alpha   90.00
_cell.angle_beta   90.00
_cell.angle_gamma   90.00
#
_symmetry.space_group_name_H-M   'P 1'
#
loop_
_entity.id
_entity.type
_entity.pdbx_description
1 polymer ?
#
loop_
_entity_poly.entity_id
_entity_poly.type
_entity_poly.pdbx_seq_one_letter_code
_entity_poly.pdbx_strand_id
1 'polypeptide(L)'
;MNRAAENILTRWGISPSDQRLILGVPESENAYEEKGEYIIAIDDALKRLFENPKNIDQFMTMKNYNPPFCGLRPIDLLLSGDIRDFKKAWLAINAVARGHL
;
A
#
# COMPACT_ATOMS: atom_id res chain seq x y z
N MET A 1 -9.15 -6.13 -14.28
CA MET A 1 -9.73 -5.70 -12.97
C MET A 1 -9.04 -6.45 -11.82
N ASN A 2 -8.19 -5.77 -11.05
CA ASN A 2 -7.40 -6.32 -9.94
C ASN A 2 -8.24 -6.40 -8.64
N ARG A 3 -9.19 -7.35 -8.60
CA ARG A 3 -10.07 -7.58 -7.43
C ARG A 3 -9.32 -7.86 -6.13
N ALA A 4 -8.12 -8.43 -6.21
CA ALA A 4 -7.31 -8.74 -5.03
C ALA A 4 -6.85 -7.45 -4.33
N ALA A 5 -6.34 -6.48 -5.09
CA ALA A 5 -5.93 -5.18 -4.55
C ALA A 5 -7.12 -4.41 -3.91
N GLU A 6 -8.29 -4.42 -4.56
CA GLU A 6 -9.51 -3.79 -4.03
C GLU A 6 -9.96 -4.42 -2.69
N ASN A 7 -9.89 -5.75 -2.58
CA ASN A 7 -10.20 -6.45 -1.34
C ASN A 7 -9.22 -6.09 -0.21
N ILE A 8 -7.92 -5.99 -0.53
CA ILE A 8 -6.90 -5.58 0.44
C ILE A 8 -7.15 -4.15 0.93
N LEU A 9 -7.38 -3.21 0.01
CA LEU A 9 -7.67 -1.82 0.37
C LEU A 9 -8.95 -1.71 1.22
N THR A 10 -9.97 -2.51 0.91
CA THR A 10 -11.19 -2.59 1.71
C THR A 10 -10.90 -3.09 3.13
N ARG A 11 -10.06 -4.13 3.27
CA ARG A 11 -9.65 -4.65 4.58
C ARG A 11 -8.84 -3.63 5.37
N TRP A 12 -7.98 -2.85 4.72
CA TRP A 12 -7.27 -1.72 5.35
C TRP A 12 -8.19 -0.54 5.73
N GLY A 13 -9.49 -0.61 5.38
CA GLY A 13 -10.48 0.41 5.71
C GLY A 13 -10.47 1.61 4.76
N ILE A 14 -9.94 1.45 3.54
CA ILE A 14 -9.86 2.53 2.55
C ILE A 14 -11.20 2.70 1.84
N SER A 15 -11.68 3.94 1.75
CA SER A 15 -12.97 4.26 1.13
C SER A 15 -12.98 3.96 -0.38
N PRO A 16 -14.12 3.57 -0.99
CA PRO A 16 -14.18 3.32 -2.43
C PRO A 16 -13.75 4.51 -3.30
N SER A 17 -13.96 5.75 -2.82
CA SER A 17 -13.45 6.96 -3.47
C SER A 17 -11.93 7.01 -3.48
N ASP A 18 -11.29 6.74 -2.35
CA ASP A 18 -9.83 6.75 -2.24
C ASP A 18 -9.20 5.57 -2.99
N GLN A 19 -9.85 4.41 -2.99
CA GLN A 19 -9.42 3.26 -3.80
C GLN A 19 -9.31 3.62 -5.29
N ARG A 20 -10.27 4.40 -5.82
CA ARG A 20 -10.21 4.89 -7.21
C ARG A 20 -9.08 5.88 -7.44
N LEU A 21 -8.74 6.72 -6.46
CA LEU A 21 -7.60 7.63 -6.56
C LEU A 21 -6.27 6.87 -6.56
N ILE A 22 -6.16 5.87 -5.69
CA ILE A 22 -4.97 5.02 -5.54
C ILE A 22 -4.77 4.20 -6.81
N LEU A 23 -5.73 3.36 -7.19
CA LEU A 23 -5.61 2.44 -8.32
C LEU A 23 -5.73 3.14 -9.68
N GLY A 24 -6.36 4.32 -9.72
CA GLY A 24 -6.69 5.02 -10.95
C GLY A 24 -7.89 4.41 -11.68
N VAL A 25 -8.13 4.90 -12.89
CA VAL A 25 -9.16 4.35 -13.78
C VAL A 25 -8.59 3.23 -14.66
N PRO A 26 -9.38 2.19 -14.98
CA PRO A 26 -8.94 1.09 -15.83
C PRO A 26 -8.60 1.46 -17.29
N GLU A 27 -8.83 2.71 -17.72
CA GLU A 27 -8.59 3.17 -19.10
C GLU A 27 -7.13 3.01 -19.56
N SER A 28 -6.18 2.94 -18.64
CA SER A 28 -4.83 2.44 -18.90
C SER A 28 -4.60 1.13 -18.13
N GLU A 29 -4.95 -0.01 -18.74
CA GLU A 29 -4.88 -1.33 -18.09
C GLU A 29 -3.53 -1.59 -17.40
N ASN A 30 -2.41 -1.27 -18.07
CA ASN A 30 -1.07 -1.49 -17.52
C ASN A 30 -0.81 -0.77 -16.19
N ALA A 31 -1.18 0.51 -16.08
CA ALA A 31 -0.92 1.27 -14.86
C ALA A 31 -1.84 0.85 -13.70
N TYR A 32 -3.08 0.47 -14.03
CA TYR A 32 -4.04 -0.07 -13.06
C TYR A 32 -3.55 -1.40 -12.48
N GLU A 33 -3.06 -2.29 -13.35
CA GLU A 33 -2.51 -3.58 -12.95
C GLU A 33 -1.26 -3.42 -12.09
N GLU A 34 -0.29 -2.61 -12.54
CA GLU A 34 0.98 -2.38 -11.82
C GLU A 34 0.76 -1.83 -10.41
N LYS A 35 -0.15 -0.86 -10.24
CA LYS A 35 -0.49 -0.32 -8.91
C LYS A 35 -1.09 -1.39 -8.00
N GLY A 36 -1.97 -2.22 -8.54
CA GLY A 36 -2.57 -3.32 -7.78
C GLY A 36 -1.54 -4.38 -7.36
N GLU A 37 -0.54 -4.66 -8.19
CA GLU A 37 0.59 -5.53 -7.83
C GLU A 37 1.38 -4.97 -6.63
N TYR A 38 1.61 -3.66 -6.58
CA TYR A 38 2.24 -3.04 -5.41
C TYR A 38 1.38 -3.15 -4.16
N ILE A 39 0.06 -3.00 -4.25
CA ILE A 39 -0.84 -3.18 -3.09
C ILE A 39 -0.70 -4.60 -2.52
N ILE A 40 -0.72 -5.61 -3.39
CA ILE A 40 -0.54 -7.01 -2.99
C ILE A 40 0.85 -7.23 -2.37
N ALA A 41 1.89 -6.71 -3.01
CA ALA A 41 3.27 -6.87 -2.54
C ALA A 41 3.52 -6.18 -1.18
N ILE A 42 2.88 -5.03 -0.93
CA ILE A 42 2.91 -4.34 0.37
C ILE A 42 2.22 -5.20 1.43
N ASP A 43 1.02 -5.71 1.15
CA ASP A 43 0.29 -6.57 2.08
C ASP A 43 1.09 -7.83 2.47
N ASP A 44 1.75 -8.45 1.50
CA ASP A 44 2.62 -9.59 1.74
C ASP A 44 3.85 -9.24 2.58
N ALA A 45 4.40 -8.04 2.43
CA ALA A 45 5.48 -7.57 3.30
C ALA A 45 5.00 -7.34 4.74
N LEU A 46 3.79 -6.78 4.92
CA LEU A 46 3.19 -6.58 6.24
C LEU A 46 2.89 -7.90 6.94
N LYS A 47 2.39 -8.91 6.22
CA LYS A 47 2.19 -10.28 6.74
C LYS A 47 3.47 -10.96 7.21
N ARG A 48 4.62 -10.61 6.63
CA ARG A 48 5.93 -11.09 7.09
C ARG A 48 6.43 -10.34 8.33
N LEU A 49 6.00 -9.09 8.51
CA LEU A 49 6.39 -8.24 9.63
C LEU A 49 5.58 -8.48 10.90
N PHE A 50 4.29 -8.77 10.74
CA PHE A 50 3.35 -8.80 11.84
C PHE A 50 2.65 -10.15 11.93
N GLU A 51 2.68 -10.75 13.11
CA GLU A 51 1.85 -11.92 13.42
C GLU A 51 0.39 -11.52 13.73
N ASN A 52 0.19 -10.29 14.23
CA ASN A 52 -1.14 -9.78 14.57
C ASN A 52 -1.87 -9.23 13.33
N PRO A 53 -3.01 -9.81 12.91
CA PRO A 53 -3.78 -9.33 11.75
C PRO A 53 -4.19 -7.86 11.85
N LYS A 54 -4.47 -7.37 13.07
CA LYS A 54 -4.82 -5.96 13.29
C LYS A 54 -3.68 -5.02 12.87
N ASN A 55 -2.43 -5.40 13.09
CA ASN A 55 -1.29 -4.57 12.69
C ASN A 55 -1.12 -4.57 11.17
N ILE A 56 -1.35 -5.71 10.52
CA ILE A 56 -1.35 -5.81 9.05
C ILE A 56 -2.37 -4.83 8.46
N ASP A 57 -3.59 -4.83 9.01
CA ASP A 57 -4.69 -4.05 8.47
C ASP A 57 -4.60 -2.55 8.79
N GLN A 58 -4.03 -2.19 9.94
CA GLN A 58 -3.95 -0.80 10.40
C GLN A 58 -2.65 -0.08 10.02
N PHE A 59 -1.57 -0.79 9.69
CA PHE A 59 -0.26 -0.16 9.44
C PHE A 59 -0.34 0.94 8.38
N MET A 60 -1.03 0.67 7.26
CA MET A 60 -1.14 1.63 6.16
C MET A 60 -1.94 2.88 6.54
N THR A 61 -2.81 2.81 7.56
CA THR A 61 -3.69 3.91 8.00
C THR A 61 -3.22 4.57 9.30
N MET A 62 -2.12 4.13 9.89
CA MET A 62 -1.48 4.74 11.06
C MET A 62 -0.34 5.68 10.64
N LYS A 63 -0.11 6.73 11.43
CA LYS A 63 1.05 7.61 11.21
C LYS A 63 2.34 6.83 11.35
N ASN A 64 3.23 7.00 10.39
CA ASN A 64 4.55 6.40 10.41
C ASN A 64 5.63 7.51 10.35
N TYR A 65 6.49 7.56 11.36
CA TYR A 65 7.52 8.59 11.49
C TYR A 65 8.84 8.20 10.83
N ASN A 66 8.98 6.96 10.36
CA ASN A 66 10.16 6.53 9.62
C ASN A 66 10.12 7.07 8.20
N PRO A 67 11.28 7.42 7.60
CA PRO A 67 11.36 7.67 6.17
C PRO A 67 10.83 6.47 5.37
N PRO A 68 10.12 6.67 4.25
CA PRO A 68 9.82 7.95 3.59
C PRO A 68 8.54 8.64 4.08
N PHE A 69 7.85 8.09 5.08
CA PHE A 69 6.51 8.55 5.47
C PHE A 69 6.53 9.80 6.33
N CYS A 70 7.59 10.01 7.12
CA CYS A 70 7.91 11.28 7.79
C CYS A 70 6.73 11.92 8.56
N GLY A 71 5.93 11.11 9.23
CA GLY A 71 4.77 11.55 10.04
C GLY A 71 3.42 11.46 9.32
N LEU A 72 3.41 11.13 8.03
CA LEU A 72 2.22 10.79 7.25
C LEU A 72 1.84 9.32 7.47
N ARG A 73 0.62 8.96 7.07
CA ARG A 73 0.23 7.56 6.96
C ARG A 73 0.82 6.99 5.66
N PRO A 74 1.29 5.74 5.63
CA PRO A 74 1.77 5.13 4.39
C PRO A 74 0.76 5.22 3.23
N ILE A 75 -0.54 5.12 3.51
CA ILE A 75 -1.58 5.26 2.50
C ILE A 75 -1.65 6.67 1.90
N ASP A 76 -1.31 7.72 2.66
CA ASP A 76 -1.35 9.11 2.17
C ASP A 76 -0.35 9.32 1.02
N LEU A 77 0.76 8.57 1.05
CA LEU A 77 1.76 8.58 -0.03
C LEU A 77 1.20 7.96 -1.33
N LEU A 78 0.30 6.97 -1.23
CA LEU A 78 -0.29 6.30 -2.40
C LEU A 78 -1.43 7.10 -3.05
N LEU A 79 -2.02 8.05 -2.32
CA LEU A 79 -3.11 8.90 -2.83
C LEU A 79 -2.67 9.81 -3.98
N SER A 80 -1.37 10.02 -4.19
CA SER A 80 -0.85 10.74 -5.36
C SER A 80 -1.19 10.02 -6.67
N GLY A 81 -1.39 8.70 -6.61
CA GLY A 81 -1.56 7.84 -7.78
C GLY A 81 -0.29 7.69 -8.62
N ASP A 82 0.86 8.22 -8.18
CA ASP A 82 2.15 8.09 -8.87
C ASP A 82 2.81 6.76 -8.52
N ILE A 83 3.11 5.93 -9.53
CA ILE A 83 3.73 4.61 -9.34
C ILE A 83 5.05 4.66 -8.56
N ARG A 84 5.79 5.78 -8.65
CA ARG A 84 7.05 5.97 -7.92
C ARG A 84 6.82 5.97 -6.41
N ASP A 85 5.67 6.47 -5.96
CA ASP A 85 5.31 6.52 -4.54
C ASP A 85 4.89 5.14 -4.01
N PHE A 86 4.23 4.32 -4.83
CA PHE A 86 3.97 2.91 -4.54
C PHE A 86 5.28 2.14 -4.36
N LYS A 87 6.22 2.31 -5.29
CA LYS A 87 7.54 1.67 -5.22
C LYS A 87 8.31 2.10 -3.98
N LYS A 88 8.31 3.39 -3.63
CA LYS A 88 8.96 3.91 -2.41
C LYS A 88 8.36 3.28 -1.14
N ALA A 89 7.03 3.25 -1.03
CA ALA A 89 6.35 2.66 0.12
C ALA A 89 6.67 1.16 0.25
N TRP A 90 6.59 0.42 -0.85
CA TRP A 90 6.93 -1.00 -0.88
C TRP A 90 8.39 -1.25 -0.48
N LEU A 91 9.36 -0.52 -1.05
CA LEU A 91 10.78 -0.68 -0.72
C LEU A 91 11.04 -0.48 0.78
N ALA A 92 10.47 0.58 1.37
CA ALA A 92 10.67 0.88 2.78
C ALA A 92 10.08 -0.22 3.69
N ILE A 93 8.85 -0.66 3.43
CA ILE A 93 8.18 -1.70 4.23
C ILE A 93 8.90 -3.04 4.04
N ASN A 94 9.24 -3.40 2.80
CA ASN A 94 9.87 -4.67 2.49
C ASN A 94 11.33 -4.76 2.99
N ALA A 95 12.06 -3.65 3.07
CA ALA A 95 13.41 -3.62 3.67
C ALA A 95 13.34 -4.03 5.16
N VAL A 96 12.40 -3.45 5.91
CA VAL A 96 12.16 -3.83 7.31
C VAL A 96 11.72 -5.29 7.40
N ALA A 97 10.83 -5.74 6.50
CA ALA A 97 10.37 -7.13 6.47
C ALA A 97 11.48 -8.17 6.22
N ARG A 98 12.58 -7.75 5.59
CA ARG A 98 13.74 -8.61 5.29
C ARG A 98 14.88 -8.47 6.30
N GLY A 99 14.73 -7.62 7.34
CA GLY A 99 15.78 -7.38 8.32
C GLY A 99 16.98 -6.60 7.77
N HIS A 100 16.77 -5.77 6.74
CA HIS A 100 17.79 -4.86 6.23
C HIS A 100 17.43 -3.43 6.62
N LEU A 101 18.13 -2.91 7.63
CA LEU A 101 18.20 -1.49 7.99
C LEU A 101 19.65 -1.04 7.88
#